data_AF-A0A420DJT4-F1
#
_entry.id   AF-A0A420DJT4-F1
#
_cell.length_a   1.000
_cell.length_b   1.000
_cell.length_c   1.000
_cell.angle_alpha   90.00
_cell.angle_beta   90.00
_cell.angle_gamma   90.00
#
_symmetry.space_group_name_H-M   'P 1'
#
loop_
_entity.id
_entity.type
_entity.pdbx_description
1 polymer ?
#
loop_
_entity_poly.entity_id
_entity_poly.type
_entity_poly.pdbx_seq_one_letter_code
_entity_poly.pdbx_strand_id
1 'polypeptide(L)'
;MFKLNGLVLVAALGLVTAMPHTAAAETKIYPYASSENYCPAGLQPVTINGVICCGQPNQRITYQSAMAHPVAKAKTHRVVRKHRPVRSSCPVGTKGCTFD
;
A
#
# COMPACT_ATOMS: atom_id res chain seq x y z
N MET A 1 56.64 -14.59 -5.70
CA MET A 1 55.78 -15.77 -5.98
C MET A 1 54.79 -15.93 -4.84
N PHE A 2 53.59 -15.36 -4.97
CA PHE A 2 52.54 -15.46 -3.96
C PHE A 2 51.80 -16.79 -4.15
N LYS A 3 52.02 -17.75 -3.26
CA LYS A 3 51.23 -18.99 -3.18
C LYS A 3 49.87 -18.64 -2.58
N LEU A 4 48.93 -18.20 -3.41
CA LEU A 4 47.52 -18.07 -3.01
C LEU A 4 46.89 -19.47 -2.94
N ASN A 5 46.69 -19.97 -1.72
CA ASN A 5 45.93 -21.19 -1.47
C ASN A 5 44.48 -20.99 -1.93
N GLY A 6 44.07 -21.76 -2.96
CA GLY A 6 42.75 -21.66 -3.59
C GLY A 6 41.54 -21.87 -2.68
N LEU A 7 41.77 -22.28 -1.42
CA LEU A 7 40.72 -22.42 -0.41
C LEU A 7 40.16 -21.08 0.07
N VAL A 8 40.92 -19.98 -0.02
CA VAL A 8 40.47 -18.65 0.44
C VAL A 8 39.50 -18.00 -0.56
N LEU A 9 39.59 -18.34 -1.85
CA LEU A 9 38.69 -17.79 -2.88
C LEU A 9 37.27 -18.35 -2.79
N VAL A 10 37.08 -19.58 -2.30
CA VAL A 10 35.74 -20.19 -2.18
C VAL A 10 34.97 -19.62 -0.98
N ALA A 11 35.65 -19.25 0.10
CA ALA A 11 35.03 -18.66 1.28
C ALA A 11 34.54 -17.22 1.06
N ALA A 12 35.16 -16.48 0.13
CA ALA A 12 34.79 -15.09 -0.17
C ALA A 12 33.57 -14.95 -1.11
N LEU A 13 33.27 -15.96 -1.95
CA LEU A 13 32.12 -15.93 -2.86
C LEU A 13 30.81 -16.41 -2.23
N GLY A 14 30.85 -17.10 -1.09
CA GLY A 14 29.66 -17.70 -0.47
C GLY A 14 28.77 -16.74 0.34
N LEU A 15 29.21 -15.50 0.59
CA LEU A 15 28.54 -14.56 1.51
C LEU A 15 27.75 -13.42 0.83
N VAL A 16 27.68 -13.39 -0.51
CA VAL A 16 26.98 -12.32 -1.26
C VAL A 16 25.51 -12.66 -1.57
N THR A 17 25.07 -13.91 -1.35
CA THR A 17 23.70 -14.35 -1.69
C THR A 17 22.63 -13.99 -0.65
N ALA A 18 23.02 -13.40 0.49
CA ALA A 18 22.11 -13.04 1.58
C ALA A 18 21.82 -11.53 1.67
N MET A 19 22.06 -10.75 0.62
CA MET A 19 21.51 -9.40 0.56
C MET A 19 20.02 -9.51 0.24
N PRO A 20 19.11 -9.11 1.16
CA PRO A 20 17.72 -8.96 0.79
C PRO A 20 17.67 -7.92 -0.33
N HIS A 21 17.37 -8.35 -1.54
CA HIS A 21 16.87 -7.43 -2.56
C HIS A 21 15.56 -6.88 -1.99
N THR A 22 15.64 -5.73 -1.31
CA THR A 22 14.47 -4.89 -1.15
C THR A 22 14.08 -4.53 -2.57
N ALA A 23 13.15 -5.30 -3.14
CA ALA A 23 12.48 -4.94 -4.36
C ALA A 23 11.87 -3.56 -4.09
N ALA A 24 12.57 -2.51 -4.50
CA ALA A 24 12.02 -1.18 -4.52
C ALA A 24 10.77 -1.32 -5.39
N ALA A 25 9.60 -1.30 -4.74
CA ALA A 25 8.34 -1.36 -5.46
C ALA A 25 8.38 -0.19 -6.44
N GLU A 26 8.54 -0.48 -7.73
CA GLU A 26 8.66 0.53 -8.75
C GLU A 26 7.46 1.48 -8.63
N THR A 27 7.73 2.76 -8.37
CA THR A 27 6.67 3.76 -8.21
C THR A 27 5.88 3.83 -9.52
N LYS A 28 4.61 3.44 -9.49
CA LYS A 28 3.74 3.46 -10.67
C LYS A 28 3.33 4.90 -10.98
N ILE A 29 3.76 5.38 -12.15
CA ILE A 29 3.57 6.74 -12.65
C ILE A 29 2.65 6.67 -13.87
N TYR A 30 1.43 7.18 -13.72
CA TYR A 30 0.39 7.05 -14.74
C TYR A 30 0.28 8.34 -15.57
N PRO A 31 0.13 8.27 -16.90
CA PRO A 31 -0.16 9.44 -17.72
C PRO A 31 -1.48 10.10 -17.29
N TYR A 32 -1.48 11.43 -17.26
CA TYR A 32 -2.70 12.23 -17.07
C TYR A 32 -3.19 12.73 -18.44
N ALA A 33 -4.44 12.42 -18.77
CA ALA A 33 -5.06 12.87 -20.02
C ALA A 33 -5.47 14.35 -19.88
N SER A 34 -4.60 15.25 -20.32
CA SER A 34 -4.86 16.69 -20.43
C SER A 34 -4.63 17.15 -21.86
N SER A 35 -5.46 18.06 -22.36
CA SER A 35 -5.23 18.75 -23.64
C SER A 35 -4.10 19.77 -23.55
N GLU A 36 -3.81 20.26 -22.35
CA GLU A 36 -2.84 21.32 -22.08
C GLU A 36 -1.72 20.82 -21.16
N ASN A 37 -0.48 21.20 -21.48
CA ASN A 37 0.72 20.83 -20.71
C ASN A 37 1.27 22.05 -19.98
N TYR A 38 0.93 22.16 -18.69
CA TYR A 38 1.43 23.21 -17.79
C TYR A 38 2.76 22.86 -17.12
N CYS A 39 3.43 21.82 -17.60
CA CYS A 39 4.69 21.36 -17.06
C CYS A 39 5.87 22.09 -17.71
N PRO A 40 6.99 22.26 -16.99
CA PRO A 40 8.20 22.83 -17.56
C PRO A 40 8.71 21.97 -18.72
N ALA A 41 9.53 22.58 -19.60
CA ALA A 41 9.90 22.02 -20.89
C ALA A 41 10.35 20.55 -20.83
N GLY A 42 9.74 19.71 -21.66
CA GLY A 42 10.08 18.29 -21.79
C GLY A 42 9.40 17.35 -20.79
N LEU A 43 8.60 17.87 -19.84
CA LEU A 43 7.81 17.06 -18.91
C LEU A 43 6.33 17.11 -19.27
N GLN A 44 5.63 16.02 -18.96
CA GLN A 44 4.18 15.90 -19.15
C GLN A 44 3.48 15.75 -17.80
N PRO A 45 2.18 16.06 -17.73
CA PRO A 45 1.39 15.80 -16.54
C PRO A 45 1.25 14.29 -16.32
N VAL A 46 1.56 13.86 -15.11
CA VAL A 46 1.47 12.47 -14.64
C VAL A 46 0.73 12.42 -13.31
N THR A 47 0.24 11.24 -12.96
CA THR A 47 -0.46 10.97 -11.71
C THR A 47 0.28 9.89 -10.92
N ILE A 48 0.62 10.20 -9.68
CA ILE A 48 1.30 9.30 -8.75
C ILE A 48 0.47 9.29 -7.47
N ASN A 49 0.00 8.12 -7.05
CA ASN A 49 -0.86 7.96 -5.85
C ASN A 49 -2.07 8.93 -5.83
N GLY A 50 -2.60 9.30 -7.00
CA GLY A 50 -3.74 10.21 -7.14
C GLY A 50 -3.40 11.70 -7.16
N VAL A 51 -2.12 12.08 -7.00
CA VAL A 51 -1.67 13.48 -7.10
C VAL A 51 -1.12 13.75 -8.50
N ILE A 52 -1.50 14.90 -9.09
CA ILE A 52 -1.00 15.34 -10.40
C ILE A 52 0.32 16.08 -10.20
N CYS A 53 1.34 15.69 -10.94
CA CYS A 53 2.68 16.29 -10.93
C CYS A 53 3.29 16.24 -12.33
N CYS A 54 4.45 16.90 -12.51
CA CYS A 54 5.19 16.88 -13.77
C CYS A 54 6.23 15.78 -13.77
N GLY A 55 6.27 14.97 -14.83
CA GLY A 55 7.15 13.81 -14.90
C GLY A 55 7.07 13.10 -16.25
N GLN A 56 7.63 11.89 -16.28
CA GLN A 56 7.55 10.98 -17.43
C GLN A 56 6.80 9.71 -17.00
N PRO A 57 5.75 9.29 -17.72
CA PRO A 57 4.98 8.10 -17.37
C PRO A 57 5.80 6.84 -17.61
N ASN A 58 5.69 5.87 -16.70
CA ASN A 58 6.16 4.50 -16.93
C ASN A 58 5.02 3.55 -17.31
N GLN A 59 3.76 3.94 -17.08
CA GLN A 59 2.58 3.13 -17.40
C GLN A 59 1.88 3.58 -18.69
N ARG A 60 1.25 2.62 -19.37
CA ARG A 60 0.41 2.86 -20.56
C ARG A 60 -1.07 3.08 -20.25
N ILE A 61 -1.48 2.93 -19.00
CA ILE A 61 -2.86 3.08 -18.53
C ILE A 61 -3.01 4.33 -17.65
N THR A 62 -4.21 4.88 -17.52
CA THR A 62 -4.45 6.01 -16.60
C THR A 62 -4.60 5.53 -15.16
N TYR A 63 -4.42 6.45 -14.20
CA TYR A 63 -4.61 6.15 -12.77
C TYR A 63 -6.01 5.64 -12.47
N GLN A 64 -7.03 6.23 -13.09
CA GLN A 64 -8.44 5.85 -12.93
C GLN A 64 -8.69 4.42 -13.40
N SER A 65 -8.10 4.02 -14.54
CA SER A 65 -8.17 2.65 -15.05
C SER A 65 -7.48 1.67 -14.09
N ALA A 66 -6.31 2.04 -13.57
CA ALA A 66 -5.60 1.23 -12.60
C ALA A 66 -6.38 1.02 -11.28
N MET A 67 -7.07 2.06 -10.81
CA MET A 67 -7.90 2.00 -9.59
C MET A 67 -9.24 1.28 -9.81
N ALA A 68 -9.74 1.23 -11.04
CA ALA A 68 -10.96 0.50 -11.38
C ALA A 68 -10.76 -1.03 -11.35
N HIS A 69 -9.53 -1.52 -11.33
CA HIS A 69 -9.25 -2.94 -11.28
C HIS A 69 -9.75 -3.55 -9.95
N PRO A 70 -10.64 -4.57 -9.98
CA PRO A 70 -11.12 -5.19 -8.75
C PRO A 70 -9.99 -5.95 -8.07
N VAL A 71 -9.47 -5.42 -6.96
CA VAL A 71 -8.56 -6.15 -6.08
C VAL A 71 -9.38 -6.82 -4.99
N ALA A 72 -9.15 -8.12 -4.77
CA ALA A 72 -9.76 -8.84 -3.67
C ALA A 72 -9.35 -8.17 -2.35
N LYS A 73 -10.28 -7.44 -1.73
CA LYS A 73 -10.06 -6.86 -0.40
C LYS A 73 -10.23 -7.97 0.63
N ALA A 74 -9.33 -8.03 1.60
CA ALA A 74 -9.49 -8.93 2.75
C ALA A 74 -10.82 -8.61 3.44
N LYS A 75 -11.73 -9.60 3.49
CA LYS A 75 -13.01 -9.45 4.18
C LYS A 75 -12.74 -9.50 5.68
N THR A 76 -12.79 -8.35 6.36
CA THR A 76 -12.78 -8.32 7.82
C THR A 76 -14.19 -8.55 8.34
N HIS A 77 -14.40 -9.65 9.05
CA HIS A 77 -15.68 -9.91 9.72
C HIS A 77 -15.77 -9.01 10.95
N ARG A 78 -16.56 -7.92 10.86
CA ARG A 78 -16.87 -7.11 12.04
C ARG A 78 -17.86 -7.88 12.92
N VAL A 79 -17.41 -8.31 14.09
CA VAL A 79 -18.29 -8.90 15.11
C VAL A 79 -19.22 -7.81 15.64
N VAL A 80 -20.47 -7.81 15.20
CA VAL A 80 -21.51 -6.93 15.76
C VAL A 80 -22.01 -7.58 17.04
N ARG A 81 -21.61 -7.02 18.20
CA ARG A 81 -22.18 -7.41 19.49
C ARG A 81 -23.58 -6.83 19.59
N LYS A 82 -24.61 -7.67 19.54
CA LYS A 82 -26.00 -7.25 19.82
C LYS A 82 -26.14 -7.06 21.32
N HIS A 83 -26.32 -5.83 21.77
CA HIS A 83 -26.75 -5.55 23.14
C HIS A 83 -28.24 -5.90 23.25
N ARG A 84 -28.58 -6.91 24.05
CA ARG A 84 -29.97 -7.22 24.38
C ARG A 84 -30.37 -6.30 25.54
N PRO A 85 -31.36 -5.41 25.40
CA PRO A 85 -31.86 -4.67 26.56
C PRO A 85 -32.52 -5.67 27.50
N VAL A 86 -31.98 -5.77 28.72
CA VAL A 86 -32.63 -6.50 29.81
C VAL A 86 -33.80 -5.63 30.24
N ARG A 87 -35.02 -6.00 29.84
CA ARG A 87 -36.25 -5.36 30.35
C ARG A 87 -36.47 -5.83 31.78
N SER A 88 -35.79 -5.21 32.73
CA SER A 88 -36.07 -5.40 34.15
C SER A 88 -37.09 -4.35 34.58
N SER A 89 -38.28 -4.80 35.03
CA SER A 89 -39.22 -3.98 35.77
C SER A 89 -38.51 -3.47 37.03
N CYS A 90 -37.99 -2.25 36.99
CA CYS A 90 -37.20 -1.70 38.08
C CYS A 90 -38.11 -0.93 39.05
N PRO A 91 -38.16 -1.33 40.33
CA PRO A 91 -38.88 -0.57 41.34
C PRO A 91 -38.16 0.76 41.64
N VAL A 92 -38.95 1.78 41.97
CA VAL A 92 -38.48 3.14 42.28
C VAL A 92 -37.42 3.07 43.40
N GLY A 93 -36.26 3.67 43.15
CA GLY A 93 -35.12 3.69 44.08
C GLY A 93 -33.93 2.80 43.71
N THR A 94 -34.00 2.04 42.61
CA THR A 94 -32.91 1.15 42.18
C THR A 94 -31.97 1.85 41.21
N LYS A 95 -30.67 1.92 41.54
CA LYS A 95 -29.63 2.48 40.65
C LYS A 95 -29.15 1.45 39.62
N GLY A 96 -28.91 1.88 38.38
CA GLY A 96 -28.40 1.02 37.30
C GLY A 96 -29.46 0.43 36.37
N CYS A 97 -30.72 0.87 36.49
CA CYS A 97 -31.79 0.54 35.56
C CYS A 97 -32.02 1.68 34.57
N THR A 98 -32.26 1.34 33.31
CA THR A 98 -32.77 2.28 32.30
C THR A 98 -34.29 2.15 32.28
N PHE A 99 -35.00 3.22 32.63
CA PHE A 99 -36.44 3.32 32.34
C PHE A 99 -36.60 3.69 30.85
N ASP A 100 -37.55 3.06 30.16
CA ASP A 100 -38.12 3.64 28.92
C ASP A 100 -39.06 4.79 29.30
#